data_AF-A0A3Q9EUP2-F1
#
_entry.id   AF-A0A3Q9EUP2-F1
#
_cell.length_a   1.000
_cell.length_b   1.000
_cell.length_c   1.000
_cell.angle_alpha   90.00
_cell.angle_beta   90.00
_cell.angle_gamma   90.00
#
_symmetry.space_group_name_H-M   'P 1'
#
loop_
_entity.id
_entity.type
_entity.pdbx_description
1 polymer ?
#
loop_
_entity_poly.entity_id
_entity_poly.type
_entity_poly.pdbx_seq_one_letter_code
_entity_poly.pdbx_strand_id
1 'polypeptide(L)' 'MRGSHTSESCPDVFELSDGSFAVIGTEATATLEPLLPADAACADYERIVVVSRETLIRAKRDIPNA' A
#
# COMPACT_ATOMS: atom_id res chain seq x y z
N MET A 1 -1.46 -21.99 -13.51
CA MET A 1 0.00 -21.91 -13.26
C MET A 1 0.34 -20.43 -13.07
N ARG A 2 0.57 -19.96 -11.85
CA ARG A 2 1.05 -18.60 -11.58
C ARG A 2 2.50 -18.73 -11.12
N GLY A 3 3.43 -18.46 -12.05
CA GLY A 3 4.85 -18.44 -11.75
C GLY A 3 5.15 -17.19 -10.91
N SER A 4 5.59 -17.40 -9.68
CA SER A 4 6.51 -16.45 -9.04
C SER A 4 7.90 -16.91 -9.43
N HIS A 5 8.45 -16.27 -10.45
CA HIS A 5 9.81 -16.50 -10.93
C HIS A 5 10.63 -15.23 -10.76
N THR A 6 10.64 -14.68 -9.54
CA THR A 6 11.70 -13.78 -9.09
C THR A 6 11.95 -14.03 -7.61
N SER A 7 13.16 -14.47 -7.30
CA SER A 7 13.70 -14.55 -5.94
C SER A 7 14.03 -13.13 -5.44
N GLU A 8 13.07 -12.22 -5.51
CA GLU A 8 13.18 -10.82 -5.12
C GLU A 8 11.90 -10.50 -4.36
N SER A 9 12.04 -10.22 -3.06
CA SER A 9 10.98 -9.90 -2.09
C SER A 9 9.70 -9.40 -2.76
N CYS A 10 8.62 -10.21 -2.72
CA CYS A 10 7.31 -9.84 -3.26
C CYS A 10 7.02 -8.37 -2.95
N PRO A 11 6.72 -7.53 -3.96
CA PRO A 11 6.57 -6.11 -3.74
C PRO A 11 5.38 -5.88 -2.79
N ASP A 12 5.60 -5.09 -1.75
CA ASP A 12 4.56 -4.72 -0.79
C ASP A 12 3.51 -3.77 -1.40
N VAL A 13 3.71 -3.32 -2.65
CA VAL A 13 2.74 -2.54 -3.43
C VAL A 13 2.71 -3.08 -4.86
N PHE A 14 1.53 -3.36 -5.41
CA PHE A 14 1.40 -3.79 -6.81
C PHE A 14 0.11 -3.28 -7.45
N GLU A 15 0.18 -3.06 -8.76
CA GLU A 15 -0.95 -2.63 -9.59
C GLU A 15 -1.89 -3.81 -9.88
N LEU A 16 -3.18 -3.57 -9.77
CA LEU A 16 -4.27 -4.48 -10.07
C LEU A 16 -4.70 -4.30 -11.53
N SER A 17 -5.42 -5.27 -12.07
CA SER A 17 -5.84 -5.27 -13.48
C SER A 17 -6.80 -4.13 -13.86
N ASP A 18 -7.41 -3.49 -12.87
CA ASP A 18 -8.30 -2.33 -13.02
C ASP A 18 -7.55 -0.98 -12.90
N GLY A 19 -6.22 -1.01 -12.71
CA GLY A 19 -5.38 0.18 -12.50
C GLY A 19 -5.33 0.67 -11.05
N SER A 20 -6.02 -0.01 -10.12
CA SER A 20 -5.92 0.26 -8.68
C SER A 20 -4.63 -0.31 -8.11
N PHE A 21 -4.20 0.16 -6.93
CA PHE A 21 -3.01 -0.39 -6.25
C PHE A 21 -3.40 -1.13 -4.98
N ALA A 22 -2.88 -2.35 -4.83
CA ALA A 22 -2.93 -3.07 -3.57
C ALA A 22 -1.66 -2.75 -2.76
N VAL A 23 -1.85 -2.43 -1.48
CA VAL A 23 -0.77 -2.08 -0.55
C VAL A 23 -0.81 -3.06 0.63
N ILE A 24 0.31 -3.71 0.90
CA ILE A 24 0.50 -4.64 2.01
C ILE A 24 1.29 -3.91 3.10
N GLY A 25 0.72 -3.80 4.29
CA GLY A 25 1.33 -3.12 5.42
C GLY A 25 0.71 -3.53 6.75
N THR A 26 1.16 -2.87 7.82
CA THR A 26 0.63 -3.09 9.17
C THR A 26 -0.65 -2.28 9.36
N GLU A 27 -1.77 -2.94 9.65
CA GLU A 27 -3.02 -2.27 9.98
C GLU A 27 -2.86 -1.42 11.26
N ALA A 28 -3.28 -0.16 11.20
CA ALA A 28 -3.09 0.81 12.28
C ALA A 28 -4.25 1.83 12.38
N THR A 29 -5.43 1.48 11.87
CA THR A 29 -6.61 2.35 11.81
C THR A 29 -6.97 2.89 13.18
N ALA A 30 -7.17 2.02 14.17
CA ALA A 30 -7.56 2.46 15.52
C ALA A 30 -6.56 3.44 16.18
N THR A 31 -5.28 3.34 15.83
CA THR A 31 -4.22 4.20 16.38
C THR A 31 -4.11 5.52 15.63
N LEU A 32 -4.31 5.51 14.31
CA LEU A 32 -4.06 6.66 13.44
C LEU A 32 -5.32 7.47 13.14
N GLU A 33 -6.50 6.86 13.17
CA GLU A 33 -7.79 7.51 12.97
C GLU A 33 -7.98 8.75 13.87
N PRO A 34 -7.73 8.71 15.19
CA PRO A 34 -7.83 9.92 16.04
C PRO A 34 -6.71 10.95 15.79
N LEU A 35 -5.67 10.60 15.02
CA LEU A 35 -4.55 11.47 14.65
C LEU A 35 -4.71 12.04 13.23
N LEU A 36 -5.79 11.71 12.53
CA LEU A 36 -6.04 12.24 11.20
C LEU A 36 -6.23 13.76 11.26
N PRO A 37 -5.70 14.51 10.28
CA PRO A 37 -5.96 15.93 10.18
C PRO A 37 -7.45 16.20 9.94
N ALA A 38 -7.90 17.42 10.23
CA ALA A 38 -9.33 17.76 10.22
C ALA A 38 -10.03 17.61 8.85
N ASP A 39 -9.24 17.54 7.78
CA ASP A 39 -9.68 17.34 6.39
C ASP A 39 -9.61 15.88 5.93
N ALA A 40 -9.18 14.95 6.79
CA ALA A 40 -9.10 13.53 6.48
C ALA A 40 -10.00 12.70 7.42
N ALA A 41 -10.67 11.71 6.84
CA ALA A 41 -11.43 10.72 7.57
C ALA A 41 -11.19 9.34 6.93
N CYS A 42 -11.33 8.28 7.73
CA CYS A 42 -11.32 6.91 7.26
C CYS A 42 -12.76 6.38 7.31
N ALA A 43 -13.32 5.97 6.17
CA ALA A 43 -14.66 5.41 6.12
C ALA A 43 -14.70 3.97 6.70
N ASP A 44 -15.89 3.46 7.01
CA ASP A 44 -16.07 2.14 7.63
C ASP A 44 -15.48 0.97 6.81
N TYR A 45 -15.39 1.15 5.49
CA TYR A 45 -14.83 0.18 4.54
C TYR A 45 -13.34 0.41 4.25
N GLU A 46 -12.75 1.47 4.78
CA GLU A 46 -11.34 1.82 4.61
C GLU A 46 -10.53 1.36 5.81
N ARG A 47 -9.24 1.11 5.59
CA ARG A 47 -8.29 0.77 6.66
C ARG A 47 -7.02 1.57 6.46
N ILE A 48 -6.49 2.13 7.53
CA ILE A 48 -5.19 2.79 7.52
C ILE A 48 -4.13 1.72 7.70
N VAL A 49 -3.24 1.59 6.71
CA VAL A 49 -2.09 0.69 6.76
C VAL A 49 -0.80 1.48 6.78
N VAL A 50 0.12 1.07 7.66
CA VAL A 50 1.47 1.63 7.74
C VAL A 50 2.39 0.80 6.85
N VAL A 51 3.05 1.49 5.93
CA VAL A 51 4.08 0.92 5.05
C VAL A 51 5.42 1.60 5.29
N SER A 52 6.49 0.84 5.07
CA SER A 52 7.84 1.38 5.21
C SER A 52 8.15 2.36 4.07
N ARG A 53 9.06 3.30 4.33
CA ARG A 53 9.57 4.19 3.27
C ARG A 53 10.25 3.39 2.15
N GLU A 54 10.95 2.32 2.50
CA GLU A 54 11.65 1.47 1.54
C GLU A 54 10.66 0.80 0.58
N THR A 55 9.55 0.28 1.10
CA THR A 55 8.43 -0.25 0.32
C THR A 55 7.96 0.76 -0.73
N LEU A 56 7.69 2.01 -0.33
CA LEU A 56 7.23 3.06 -1.26
C LEU A 56 8.29 3.43 -2.30
N ILE A 57 9.57 3.50 -1.92
CA ILE A 57 10.68 3.77 -2.86
C ILE A 57 10.80 2.64 -3.88
N ARG A 58 10.67 1.38 -3.45
CA ARG A 58 10.70 0.24 -4.37
C ARG A 58 9.52 0.30 -5.33
N ALA A 59 8.32 0.57 -4.82
CA ALA A 59 7.09 0.70 -5.60
C ALA A 59 7.19 1.79 -6.68
N LYS A 60 7.92 2.89 -6.45
CA LYS A 60 8.13 3.93 -7.46
C LYS A 60 8.70 3.39 -8.79
N ARG A 61 9.50 2.32 -8.76
CA ARG A 61 10.03 1.70 -9.99
C ARG A 61 8.94 0.98 -10.79
N ASP A 62 7.94 0.48 -10.09
CA ASP A 62 6.81 -0.27 -10.65
C ASP A 62 5.66 0.65 -11.08
N ILE A 63 5.65 1.91 -10.62
CA ILE A 63 4.65 2.93 -10.98
C ILE A 63 5.27 3.95 -11.95
N PRO A 64 5.19 3.72 -13.28
CA PRO A 64 5.75 4.64 -14.26
C PRO A 64 5.03 6.00 -14.22
N ASN A 65 5.80 7.08 -14.06
CA ASN A 65 5.37 8.49 -13.93
C ASN A 65 4.95 8.98 -12.52
N ALA A 66 5.30 8.26 -11.44
CA ALA A 66 5.17 8.74 -10.05
C ALA A 66 6.24 9.76 -9.61
#